data_AF-A0A7X8HF28-F1
#
_entry.id   AF-A0A7X8HF28-F1
#
_cell.length_a   1.000
_cell.length_b   1.000
_cell.length_c   1.000
_cell.angle_alpha   90.00
_cell.angle_beta   90.00
_cell.angle_gamma   90.00
#
_symmetry.space_group_name_H-M   'P 1'
#
loop_
_entity.id
_entity.type
_entity.pdbx_description
1 polymer ?
#
loop_
_entity_poly.entity_id
_entity_poly.type
_entity_poly.pdbx_seq_one_letter_code
_entity_poly.pdbx_strand_id
1 'polypeptide(L)'
;ALELRPSYGEARRLLASLLLDSGDTGTAAQLMESAVARDRGDALAWYTLGVARSRQGQTDPGIYAFEAALALRPDDEVARRALEDLVIDATPVEDPRRSRVAAERFARGRQYESNREYERALAEYRRGLKVDPYSKPGRERYAELLRLRGKPSSYLAELEFLKSLDKADPAILDAAENYASALSGAVGRSWGLDQLLLGKRPYRIAFFSLPGPGPAYHPGVGAVLARALRDETARSSRFAVSSEAAAAASFADAFRSARDSGADWFGLVRTEETERDIRLSLDVYVARTGSPAASYSSLRSGNERVSRAVSHLAGLLESAPPLRGTLLRRNGDTVLVDLGRNDGVAAGDRLLVVRRGGISPSPQGIGIAYREADVTGEIEITRTDEEVSEGILRRAGYLDRSNLGDSVVRKPDPPEPKSGAAPAAGGTPPPGAPPPKAGIPAGEPVWPGLFEEIRRLR
;
A
#
# COMPACT_ATOMS: atom_id res chain seq x y z
N ALA A 1 -20.71 -5.98 -36.65
CA ALA A 1 -20.33 -4.56 -36.41
C ALA A 1 -19.12 -4.15 -37.26
N LEU A 2 -17.96 -4.79 -37.09
CA LEU A 2 -16.74 -4.47 -37.85
C LEU A 2 -16.85 -4.77 -39.36
N GLU A 3 -17.67 -5.74 -39.76
CA GLU A 3 -18.01 -5.97 -41.18
C GLU A 3 -18.84 -4.81 -41.78
N LEU A 4 -19.70 -4.18 -40.97
CA LEU A 4 -20.58 -3.09 -41.40
C LEU A 4 -19.88 -1.73 -41.39
N ARG A 5 -18.98 -1.51 -40.43
CA ARG A 5 -18.12 -0.32 -40.35
C ARG A 5 -16.72 -0.74 -39.93
N PRO A 6 -15.84 -1.04 -40.91
CA PRO A 6 -14.47 -1.42 -40.60
C PRO A 6 -13.77 -0.37 -39.75
N SER A 7 -13.94 0.92 -40.00
CA SER A 7 -13.31 2.01 -39.23
C SER A 7 -13.84 2.20 -37.79
N TYR A 8 -14.72 1.34 -37.27
CA TYR A 8 -15.29 1.53 -35.93
C TYR A 8 -14.29 1.16 -34.82
N GLY A 9 -13.48 2.15 -34.40
CA GLY A 9 -12.41 1.98 -33.42
C GLY A 9 -12.86 1.37 -32.09
N GLU A 10 -13.97 1.85 -31.51
CA GLU A 10 -14.50 1.29 -30.26
C GLU A 10 -14.85 -0.19 -30.37
N ALA A 11 -15.50 -0.62 -31.46
CA ALA A 11 -15.84 -2.02 -31.67
C ALA A 11 -14.58 -2.89 -31.85
N ARG A 12 -13.51 -2.37 -32.45
CA ARG A 12 -12.23 -3.09 -32.54
C ARG A 12 -11.59 -3.23 -31.17
N ARG A 13 -11.57 -2.16 -30.37
CA ARG A 13 -11.02 -2.19 -29.01
C ARG A 13 -11.82 -3.13 -28.11
N LEU A 14 -13.13 -3.13 -28.22
CA LEU A 14 -13.99 -4.07 -27.51
C LEU A 14 -13.66 -5.51 -27.87
N LEU A 15 -13.54 -5.82 -29.16
CA LEU A 15 -13.14 -7.16 -29.61
C LEU A 15 -11.74 -7.53 -29.10
N ALA A 16 -10.78 -6.61 -29.16
CA ALA A 16 -9.45 -6.84 -28.60
C ALA A 16 -9.49 -7.10 -27.09
N SER A 17 -10.31 -6.36 -26.33
CA SER A 17 -10.50 -6.61 -24.90
C SER A 17 -11.04 -8.02 -24.64
N LEU A 18 -12.05 -8.46 -25.39
CA LEU A 18 -12.61 -9.81 -25.26
C LEU A 18 -11.59 -10.89 -25.61
N LEU A 19 -10.76 -10.66 -26.64
CA LEU A 19 -9.66 -11.56 -27.02
C LEU A 19 -8.56 -11.60 -25.94
N LEU A 20 -8.25 -10.47 -25.31
CA LEU A 20 -7.33 -10.43 -24.18
C LEU A 20 -7.88 -11.24 -22.99
N ASP A 21 -9.16 -11.09 -22.68
CA ASP A 21 -9.83 -11.79 -21.58
C ASP A 21 -9.94 -13.30 -21.84
N SER A 22 -10.07 -13.74 -23.10
CA SER A 22 -10.02 -15.15 -23.48
C SER A 22 -8.60 -15.73 -23.58
N GLY A 23 -7.57 -14.88 -23.45
CA GLY A 23 -6.16 -15.27 -23.57
C GLY A 23 -5.60 -15.29 -24.99
N ASP A 24 -6.40 -14.98 -26.01
CA ASP A 24 -5.94 -14.83 -27.40
C ASP A 24 -5.26 -13.47 -27.63
N THR A 25 -4.11 -13.32 -26.98
CA THR A 25 -3.27 -12.12 -27.07
C THR A 25 -2.71 -11.91 -28.48
N GLY A 26 -2.51 -13.00 -29.24
CA GLY A 26 -2.00 -12.98 -30.61
C GLY A 26 -2.92 -12.22 -31.56
N THR A 27 -4.19 -12.64 -31.62
CA THR A 27 -5.20 -11.99 -32.45
C THR A 27 -5.49 -10.57 -31.97
N ALA A 28 -5.52 -10.35 -30.64
CA ALA A 28 -5.69 -9.00 -30.07
C ALA A 28 -4.59 -8.03 -30.54
N ALA A 29 -3.33 -8.47 -30.53
CA ALA A 29 -2.20 -7.68 -30.99
C ALA A 29 -2.32 -7.33 -32.48
N GLN A 30 -2.57 -8.32 -33.35
CA GLN A 30 -2.74 -8.08 -34.80
C GLN A 30 -3.89 -7.11 -35.09
N LEU A 31 -5.01 -7.26 -34.37
CA LEU A 31 -6.17 -6.38 -34.50
C LEU A 31 -5.79 -4.94 -34.13
N MET A 32 -5.06 -4.74 -33.02
CA MET A 32 -4.63 -3.42 -32.57
C MET A 32 -3.51 -2.83 -33.43
N GLU A 33 -2.60 -3.63 -33.99
CA GLU A 33 -1.63 -3.17 -35.00
C GLU A 33 -2.33 -2.61 -36.23
N SER A 34 -3.36 -3.31 -36.70
CA SER A 34 -4.18 -2.82 -37.81
C SER A 34 -4.99 -1.57 -37.44
N ALA A 35 -5.27 -1.35 -36.15
CA ALA A 35 -5.96 -0.16 -35.67
C ALA A 35 -5.00 1.04 -35.64
N VAL A 36 -3.84 0.90 -35.01
CA VAL A 36 -2.83 1.98 -34.94
C VAL A 36 -2.22 2.32 -36.31
N ALA A 37 -2.17 1.36 -37.24
CA ALA A 37 -1.77 1.63 -38.62
C ALA A 37 -2.78 2.51 -39.38
N ARG A 38 -4.06 2.44 -39.02
CA ARG A 38 -5.13 3.25 -39.62
C ARG A 38 -5.25 4.61 -38.94
N ASP A 39 -5.10 4.64 -37.62
CA ASP A 39 -5.14 5.86 -36.82
C ASP A 39 -4.05 5.82 -35.74
N ARG A 40 -2.96 6.56 -35.97
CA ARG A 40 -1.85 6.67 -35.02
C ARG A 40 -2.20 7.54 -33.81
N GLY A 41 -3.30 8.29 -33.85
CA GLY A 41 -3.79 9.14 -32.76
C GLY A 41 -4.67 8.41 -31.74
N ASP A 42 -5.02 7.14 -31.98
CA ASP A 42 -5.81 6.35 -31.04
C ASP A 42 -4.93 5.84 -29.88
N ALA A 43 -4.86 6.65 -28.83
CA ALA A 43 -4.12 6.32 -27.60
C ALA A 43 -4.60 5.02 -26.92
N LEU A 44 -5.90 4.68 -27.03
CA LEU A 44 -6.42 3.44 -26.43
C LEU A 44 -6.04 2.21 -27.26
N ALA A 45 -5.95 2.33 -28.59
CA ALA A 45 -5.42 1.26 -29.43
C ALA A 45 -3.95 0.98 -29.09
N TRP A 46 -3.14 2.02 -28.91
CA TRP A 46 -1.76 1.89 -28.43
C TRP A 46 -1.66 1.25 -27.05
N TYR A 47 -2.48 1.68 -26.09
CA TYR A 47 -2.56 1.06 -24.77
C TYR A 47 -2.92 -0.43 -24.85
N THR A 48 -3.96 -0.77 -25.62
CA THR A 48 -4.44 -2.15 -25.78
C THR A 48 -3.40 -3.03 -26.46
N LEU A 49 -2.67 -2.49 -27.44
CA LEU A 49 -1.51 -3.16 -28.04
C LEU A 49 -0.41 -3.41 -27.01
N GLY A 50 -0.11 -2.44 -26.14
CA GLY A 50 0.83 -2.59 -25.04
C GLY A 50 0.45 -3.72 -24.08
N VAL A 51 -0.83 -3.82 -23.71
CA VAL A 51 -1.36 -4.92 -22.88
C VAL A 51 -1.20 -6.26 -23.61
N ALA A 52 -1.55 -6.34 -24.90
CA ALA A 52 -1.43 -7.57 -25.67
C ALA A 52 0.04 -8.05 -25.77
N ARG A 53 0.96 -7.14 -26.08
CA ARG A 53 2.41 -7.42 -26.18
C ARG A 53 3.01 -7.80 -24.83
N SER A 54 2.63 -7.11 -23.76
CA SER A 54 3.02 -7.45 -22.39
C SER A 54 2.61 -8.88 -22.01
N ARG A 55 1.35 -9.27 -22.26
CA ARG A 55 0.87 -10.63 -21.97
C ARG A 55 1.53 -11.72 -22.83
N GLN A 56 2.11 -11.35 -23.98
CA GLN A 56 2.92 -12.25 -24.80
C GLN A 56 4.38 -12.39 -24.31
N GLY A 57 4.77 -11.67 -23.25
CA GLY A 57 6.15 -11.56 -22.81
C GLY A 57 7.03 -10.70 -23.73
N GLN A 58 6.43 -9.95 -24.66
CA GLN A 58 7.14 -9.07 -25.57
C GLN A 58 7.35 -7.69 -24.93
N THR A 59 8.33 -7.63 -24.03
CA THR A 59 8.62 -6.45 -23.20
C THR A 59 8.89 -5.19 -24.01
N ASP A 60 9.80 -5.22 -24.98
CA ASP A 60 10.16 -4.01 -25.76
C ASP A 60 8.99 -3.47 -26.61
N PRO A 61 8.28 -4.30 -27.40
CA PRO A 61 7.06 -3.84 -28.07
C PRO A 61 5.99 -3.31 -27.11
N GLY A 62 5.84 -3.93 -25.94
CA GLY A 62 4.89 -3.49 -24.91
C GLY A 62 5.22 -2.10 -24.37
N ILE A 63 6.48 -1.88 -24.00
CA ILE A 63 7.00 -0.58 -23.54
C ILE A 63 6.76 0.49 -24.61
N TYR A 64 7.15 0.21 -25.86
CA TYR A 64 6.96 1.15 -26.97
C TYR A 64 5.50 1.55 -27.15
N ALA A 65 4.58 0.58 -27.13
CA ALA A 65 3.16 0.84 -27.32
C ALA A 65 2.55 1.65 -26.15
N PHE A 66 2.95 1.38 -24.91
CA PHE A 66 2.52 2.20 -23.77
C PHE A 66 3.09 3.62 -23.81
N GLU A 67 4.35 3.78 -24.22
CA GLU A 67 4.95 5.10 -24.39
C GLU A 67 4.27 5.90 -25.51
N ALA A 68 3.90 5.26 -26.61
CA ALA A 68 3.10 5.89 -27.66
C ALA A 68 1.72 6.33 -27.13
N ALA A 69 1.06 5.51 -26.31
CA ALA A 69 -0.20 5.88 -25.66
C ALA A 69 -0.03 7.11 -24.75
N LEU A 70 1.04 7.15 -23.94
CA LEU A 70 1.35 8.25 -23.04
C LEU A 70 1.81 9.52 -23.77
N ALA A 71 2.45 9.40 -24.94
CA ALA A 71 2.79 10.55 -25.76
C ALA A 71 1.51 11.26 -26.29
N LEU A 72 0.45 10.48 -26.56
CA LEU A 72 -0.84 11.00 -27.02
C LEU A 72 -1.71 11.50 -25.86
N ARG A 73 -1.69 10.81 -24.71
CA ARG A 73 -2.40 11.18 -23.48
C ARG A 73 -1.45 11.13 -22.27
N PRO A 74 -0.68 12.20 -22.02
CA PRO A 74 0.31 12.24 -20.94
C PRO A 74 -0.27 12.11 -19.53
N ASP A 75 -1.56 12.40 -19.37
CA ASP A 75 -2.31 12.35 -18.11
C ASP A 75 -2.90 10.96 -17.80
N ASP A 76 -2.81 10.00 -18.72
CA ASP A 76 -3.35 8.65 -18.57
C ASP A 76 -2.62 7.84 -17.48
N GLU A 77 -3.18 7.85 -16.28
CA GLU A 77 -2.63 7.11 -15.14
C GLU A 77 -2.67 5.60 -15.30
N VAL A 78 -3.63 5.05 -16.04
CA VAL A 78 -3.77 3.60 -16.24
C VAL A 78 -2.67 3.11 -17.16
N ALA A 79 -2.43 3.82 -18.27
CA ALA A 79 -1.31 3.54 -19.17
C ALA A 79 0.04 3.69 -18.46
N ARG A 80 0.20 4.77 -17.66
CA ARG A 80 1.43 5.00 -16.89
C ARG A 80 1.68 3.88 -15.90
N ARG A 81 0.65 3.46 -15.15
CA ARG A 81 0.75 2.36 -14.18
C ARG A 81 1.09 1.04 -14.86
N ALA A 82 0.45 0.73 -15.99
CA ALA A 82 0.72 -0.48 -16.74
C ALA A 82 2.16 -0.53 -17.29
N LEU A 83 2.69 0.58 -17.79
CA LEU A 83 4.09 0.70 -18.21
C LEU A 83 5.06 0.46 -17.05
N GLU A 84 4.83 1.13 -15.93
CA GLU A 84 5.65 0.98 -14.72
C GLU A 84 5.64 -0.46 -14.21
N ASP A 85 4.46 -1.09 -14.17
CA ASP A 85 4.31 -2.48 -13.73
C ASP A 85 5.02 -3.45 -14.70
N LEU A 86 4.94 -3.21 -16.01
CA LEU A 86 5.67 -4.00 -17.02
C LEU A 86 7.19 -3.93 -16.81
N VAL A 87 7.78 -2.74 -16.64
CA VAL A 87 9.23 -2.63 -16.41
C VAL A 87 9.64 -3.15 -15.04
N ILE A 88 8.74 -3.11 -14.05
CA ILE A 88 9.03 -3.71 -12.75
C ILE A 88 9.16 -5.23 -12.88
N ASP A 89 8.24 -5.86 -13.60
CA ASP A 89 8.16 -7.32 -13.68
C ASP A 89 9.12 -7.94 -14.69
N ALA A 90 9.32 -7.26 -15.82
CA ALA A 90 9.96 -7.85 -16.99
C ALA A 90 11.43 -7.44 -17.19
N THR A 91 12.00 -6.64 -16.29
CA THR A 91 13.39 -6.21 -16.37
C THR A 91 14.11 -6.34 -15.03
N PRO A 92 15.44 -6.57 -15.02
CA PRO A 92 16.25 -6.44 -13.82
C PRO A 92 16.22 -4.98 -13.31
N VAL A 93 16.58 -4.77 -12.05
CA VAL A 93 16.47 -3.46 -11.40
C VAL A 93 17.42 -2.42 -12.00
N GLU A 94 18.57 -2.86 -12.48
CA GLU A 94 19.62 -2.04 -13.10
C GLU A 94 19.31 -1.66 -14.56
N ASP A 95 18.19 -2.13 -15.11
CA ASP A 95 17.85 -1.89 -16.51
C ASP A 95 17.66 -0.40 -16.80
N PRO A 96 18.33 0.19 -17.82
CA PRO A 96 18.22 1.61 -18.16
C PRO A 96 16.79 2.06 -18.47
N ARG A 97 15.92 1.14 -18.92
CA ARG A 97 14.50 1.44 -19.18
C ARG A 97 13.79 1.84 -17.89
N ARG A 98 14.12 1.26 -16.74
CA ARG A 98 13.53 1.64 -15.44
C ARG A 98 13.85 3.08 -15.07
N SER A 99 15.10 3.52 -15.19
CA SER A 99 15.47 4.91 -14.94
C SER A 99 14.74 5.89 -15.87
N ARG A 100 14.58 5.52 -17.14
CA ARG A 100 13.83 6.33 -18.12
C ARG A 100 12.34 6.44 -17.77
N VAL A 101 11.69 5.33 -17.40
CA VAL A 101 10.28 5.33 -16.97
C VAL A 101 10.09 6.07 -15.65
N ALA A 102 11.02 5.95 -14.70
CA ALA A 102 10.96 6.61 -13.40
C ALA A 102 11.17 8.13 -13.48
N ALA A 103 11.86 8.63 -14.52
CA ALA A 103 12.19 10.06 -14.67
C ALA A 103 10.96 10.98 -14.58
N GLU A 104 9.85 10.56 -15.19
CA GLU A 104 8.58 11.32 -15.18
C GLU A 104 7.99 11.42 -13.76
N ARG A 105 8.06 10.35 -12.98
CA ARG A 105 7.63 10.36 -11.56
C ARG A 105 8.43 11.36 -10.75
N PHE A 106 9.75 11.37 -10.92
CA PHE A 106 10.61 12.33 -10.21
C PHE A 106 10.36 13.78 -10.66
N ALA A 107 10.03 14.01 -11.95
CA ALA A 107 9.65 15.32 -12.44
C ALA A 107 8.33 15.83 -11.81
N ARG A 108 7.30 14.98 -11.79
CA ARG A 108 6.02 15.28 -11.11
C ARG A 108 6.20 15.50 -9.61
N GLY A 109 7.04 14.70 -8.96
CA GLY A 109 7.41 14.87 -7.55
C GLY A 109 7.98 16.26 -7.27
N ARG A 110 8.94 16.72 -8.10
CA ARG A 110 9.51 18.08 -7.99
C ARG A 110 8.48 19.17 -8.24
N GLN A 111 7.57 18.96 -9.19
CA GLN A 111 6.48 19.90 -9.44
C GLN A 111 5.58 20.05 -8.22
N TYR A 112 5.13 18.95 -7.63
CA TYR A 112 4.33 18.98 -6.39
C TYR A 112 5.09 19.60 -5.22
N GLU A 113 6.38 19.31 -5.08
CA GLU A 113 7.23 19.93 -4.06
C GLU A 113 7.28 21.46 -4.23
N SER A 114 7.44 21.96 -5.46
CA SER A 114 7.42 23.41 -5.74
C SER A 114 6.07 24.07 -5.42
N ASN A 115 4.98 23.32 -5.56
CA ASN A 115 3.63 23.75 -5.19
C ASN A 115 3.32 23.57 -3.70
N ARG A 116 4.26 23.06 -2.90
CA ARG A 116 4.10 22.71 -1.46
C ARG A 116 3.09 21.58 -1.22
N GLU A 117 2.85 20.76 -2.24
CA GLU A 117 1.97 19.59 -2.18
C GLU A 117 2.76 18.35 -1.75
N TYR A 118 3.34 18.40 -0.54
CA TYR A 118 4.34 17.43 -0.08
C TYR A 118 3.86 15.98 -0.05
N GLU A 119 2.59 15.72 0.29
CA GLU A 119 2.05 14.35 0.27
C GLU A 119 2.02 13.75 -1.14
N ARG A 120 1.67 14.58 -2.14
CA ARG A 120 1.66 14.17 -3.55
C ARG A 120 3.08 13.99 -4.06
N ALA A 121 3.98 14.91 -3.71
CA ALA A 121 5.40 14.78 -4.03
C ALA A 121 5.98 13.48 -3.49
N LEU A 122 5.67 13.15 -2.24
CA LEU A 122 6.13 11.94 -1.57
C LEU A 122 5.61 10.67 -2.28
N ALA A 123 4.33 10.65 -2.67
CA ALA A 123 3.75 9.54 -3.43
C ALA A 123 4.45 9.33 -4.79
N GLU A 124 4.74 10.42 -5.51
CA GLU A 124 5.46 10.36 -6.78
C GLU A 124 6.91 9.89 -6.62
N TYR A 125 7.66 10.42 -5.64
CA TYR A 125 9.02 9.98 -5.35
C TYR A 125 9.08 8.51 -4.95
N ARG A 126 8.17 8.06 -4.09
CA ARG A 126 8.06 6.64 -3.69
C ARG A 126 7.80 5.74 -4.89
N ARG A 127 6.84 6.10 -5.75
CA ARG A 127 6.53 5.30 -6.95
C ARG A 127 7.69 5.30 -7.93
N GLY A 128 8.36 6.42 -8.12
CA GLY A 128 9.59 6.51 -8.92
C GLY A 128 10.70 5.61 -8.39
N LEU A 129 10.90 5.58 -7.07
CA LEU A 129 11.89 4.70 -6.42
C LEU A 129 11.50 3.22 -6.43
N LYS A 130 10.21 2.88 -6.58
CA LYS A 130 9.80 1.50 -6.87
C LYS A 130 10.29 1.04 -8.23
N VAL A 131 10.23 1.94 -9.22
CA VAL A 131 10.63 1.66 -10.60
C VAL A 131 12.16 1.69 -10.74
N ASP A 132 12.80 2.76 -10.28
CA ASP A 132 14.27 2.93 -10.22
C ASP A 132 14.74 3.14 -8.77
N PRO A 133 15.01 2.03 -8.06
CA PRO A 133 15.46 2.09 -6.68
C PRO A 133 16.88 2.61 -6.50
N TYR A 134 17.70 2.77 -7.54
CA TYR A 134 19.07 3.26 -7.41
C TYR A 134 19.24 4.72 -7.82
N SER A 135 18.14 5.40 -8.15
CA SER A 135 18.14 6.82 -8.51
C SER A 135 18.62 7.71 -7.37
N LYS A 136 19.81 8.31 -7.51
CA LYS A 136 20.31 9.33 -6.58
C LYS A 136 19.36 10.54 -6.51
N PRO A 137 18.98 11.18 -7.63
CA PRO A 137 18.10 12.36 -7.58
C PRO A 137 16.73 12.08 -6.96
N GLY A 138 16.19 10.86 -7.17
CA GLY A 138 14.93 10.44 -6.55
C GLY A 138 15.05 10.26 -5.04
N ARG A 139 16.12 9.61 -4.59
CA ARG A 139 16.36 9.35 -3.16
C ARG A 139 16.69 10.60 -2.37
N GLU A 140 17.50 11.51 -2.91
CA GLU A 140 17.80 12.78 -2.24
C GLU A 140 16.54 13.58 -1.95
N ARG A 141 15.63 13.67 -2.93
CA ARG A 141 14.36 14.39 -2.76
C ARG A 141 13.43 13.66 -1.81
N TYR A 142 13.36 12.33 -1.89
CA TYR A 142 12.58 11.54 -0.94
C TYR A 142 13.09 11.69 0.50
N ALA A 143 14.41 11.60 0.70
CA ALA A 143 15.08 11.79 1.98
C ALA A 143 14.78 13.19 2.55
N GLU A 144 14.85 14.23 1.73
CA GLU A 144 14.54 15.59 2.18
C GLU A 144 13.08 15.73 2.66
N LEU A 145 12.12 15.11 1.98
CA LEU A 145 10.74 15.09 2.48
C LEU A 145 10.59 14.31 3.79
N LEU A 146 11.32 13.20 3.97
CA LEU A 146 11.36 12.48 5.26
C LEU A 146 11.92 13.35 6.38
N ARG A 147 12.99 14.11 6.10
CA ARG A 147 13.59 15.07 7.03
C ARG A 147 12.58 16.14 7.45
N LEU A 148 11.88 16.75 6.49
CA LEU A 148 10.84 17.75 6.75
C LEU A 148 9.65 17.19 7.55
N ARG A 149 9.35 15.89 7.40
CA ARG A 149 8.30 15.20 8.17
C ARG A 149 8.75 14.69 9.55
N GLY A 150 9.97 15.03 9.99
CA GLY A 150 10.46 14.62 11.30
C GLY A 150 10.70 13.11 11.42
N LYS A 151 11.16 12.49 10.31
CA LYS A 151 11.57 11.08 10.23
C LYS A 151 13.11 10.96 10.12
N PRO A 152 13.86 11.32 11.17
CA PRO A 152 15.34 11.37 11.12
C PRO A 152 16.01 10.00 10.91
N SER A 153 15.46 8.91 11.44
CA SER A 153 15.99 7.55 11.24
C SER A 153 15.79 7.11 9.79
N SER A 154 14.60 7.35 9.24
CA SER A 154 14.31 7.06 7.83
C SER A 154 15.12 7.93 6.87
N TYR A 155 15.31 9.21 7.20
CA TYR A 155 16.21 10.10 6.48
C TYR A 155 17.64 9.55 6.45
N LEU A 156 18.18 9.18 7.62
CA LEU A 156 19.52 8.63 7.73
C LEU A 156 19.68 7.34 6.91
N ALA A 157 18.68 6.46 6.91
CA ALA A 157 18.71 5.23 6.12
C ALA A 157 18.82 5.48 4.61
N GLU A 158 18.14 6.51 4.08
CA GLU A 158 18.30 6.91 2.68
C GLU A 158 19.73 7.40 2.37
N LEU A 159 20.33 8.18 3.28
CA LEU A 159 21.72 8.65 3.11
C LEU A 159 22.73 7.51 3.18
N GLU A 160 22.58 6.61 4.17
CA GLU A 160 23.42 5.41 4.33
C GLU A 160 23.28 4.49 3.12
N PHE A 161 22.09 4.41 2.53
CA PHE A 161 21.89 3.67 1.29
C PHE A 161 22.60 4.31 0.10
N LEU A 162 22.51 5.64 -0.08
CA LEU A 162 23.25 6.35 -1.12
C LEU A 162 24.77 6.18 -0.96
N LYS A 163 25.26 6.18 0.28
CA LYS A 163 26.66 5.84 0.60
C LYS A 163 27.00 4.40 0.18
N SER A 164 26.11 3.44 0.46
CA SER A 164 26.31 2.03 0.08
C SER A 164 26.30 1.76 -1.45
N LEU A 165 25.79 2.71 -2.22
CA LEU A 165 25.79 2.69 -3.69
C LEU A 165 26.97 3.43 -4.32
N ASP A 166 27.88 4.00 -3.50
CA ASP A 166 28.93 4.91 -3.97
C ASP A 166 28.38 6.14 -4.73
N LYS A 167 27.19 6.60 -4.30
CA LYS A 167 26.50 7.78 -4.87
C LYS A 167 26.45 8.97 -3.89
N ALA A 168 27.04 8.83 -2.71
CA ALA A 168 27.13 9.89 -1.73
C ALA A 168 28.23 10.90 -2.11
N ASP A 169 27.87 12.18 -2.15
CA ASP A 169 28.83 13.28 -2.21
C ASP A 169 29.21 13.75 -0.79
N PRO A 170 30.18 14.68 -0.62
CA PRO A 170 30.58 15.14 0.71
C PRO A 170 29.42 15.64 1.57
N ALA A 171 28.42 16.32 0.98
CA ALA A 171 27.27 16.81 1.73
C ALA A 171 26.41 15.67 2.29
N ILE A 172 26.20 14.60 1.52
CA ILE A 172 25.50 13.39 1.98
C ILE A 172 26.29 12.70 3.11
N LEU A 173 27.62 12.58 2.96
CA LEU A 173 28.47 11.94 3.96
C LEU A 173 28.42 12.71 5.29
N ASP A 174 28.58 14.03 5.25
CA ASP A 174 28.51 14.90 6.43
C ASP A 174 27.13 14.80 7.11
N ALA A 175 26.05 14.85 6.32
CA ALA A 175 24.70 14.72 6.83
C ALA A 175 24.45 13.36 7.50
N ALA A 176 24.95 12.27 6.89
CA ALA A 176 24.82 10.92 7.45
C ALA A 176 25.57 10.80 8.78
N GLU A 177 26.79 11.32 8.89
CA GLU A 177 27.57 11.31 10.13
C GLU A 177 26.89 12.13 11.24
N ASN A 178 26.39 13.32 10.91
CA ASN A 178 25.69 14.19 11.85
C ASN A 178 24.42 13.52 12.41
N TYR A 179 23.58 12.96 11.53
CA TYR A 179 22.37 12.26 11.97
C TYR A 179 22.68 10.95 12.69
N ALA A 180 23.74 10.24 12.30
CA ALA A 180 24.16 9.05 13.00
C ALA A 180 24.57 9.36 14.45
N SER A 181 25.31 10.45 14.66
CA SER A 181 25.67 10.94 15.99
C SER A 181 24.43 11.36 16.80
N ALA A 182 23.57 12.20 16.21
CA ALA A 182 22.36 12.70 16.85
C ALA A 182 21.38 11.59 17.27
N LEU A 183 21.32 10.49 16.50
CA LEU A 183 20.45 9.34 16.77
C LEU A 183 21.09 8.26 17.65
N SER A 184 22.31 8.45 18.16
CA SER A 184 22.99 7.46 19.01
C SER A 184 22.16 7.00 20.22
N GLY A 185 21.36 7.90 20.81
CA GLY A 185 20.46 7.63 21.93
C GLY A 185 19.02 7.22 21.55
N ALA A 186 18.71 7.11 20.25
CA ALA A 186 17.39 6.70 19.79
C ALA A 186 17.08 5.25 20.24
N VAL A 187 15.81 4.93 20.47
CA VAL A 187 15.42 3.65 21.10
C VAL A 187 15.93 2.46 20.30
N GLY A 188 15.76 2.46 18.97
CA GLY A 188 16.26 1.36 18.14
C GLY A 188 17.76 1.13 18.35
N ARG A 189 18.55 2.21 18.32
CA ARG A 189 20.01 2.17 18.45
C ARG A 189 20.48 1.83 19.87
N SER A 190 19.83 2.34 20.90
CA SER A 190 20.18 1.99 22.29
C SER A 190 19.96 0.51 22.59
N TRP A 191 19.04 -0.12 21.87
CA TRP A 191 18.79 -1.56 21.94
C TRP A 191 19.62 -2.36 20.94
N GLY A 192 20.47 -1.75 20.11
CA GLY A 192 21.24 -2.44 19.07
C GLY A 192 20.34 -3.10 18.01
N LEU A 193 19.34 -2.35 17.55
CA LEU A 193 18.35 -2.79 16.58
C LEU A 193 18.19 -1.74 15.46
N ASP A 194 18.27 -2.18 14.21
CA ASP A 194 17.83 -1.37 13.08
C ASP A 194 16.31 -1.50 12.93
N GLN A 195 15.61 -0.48 13.40
CA GLN A 195 14.15 -0.46 13.49
C GLN A 195 13.45 -0.47 12.11
N LEU A 196 14.11 0.00 11.06
CA LEU A 196 13.53 0.10 9.72
C LEU A 196 13.55 -1.24 8.96
N LEU A 197 14.33 -2.20 9.46
CA LEU A 197 14.38 -3.57 8.94
C LEU A 197 13.39 -4.51 9.63
N LEU A 198 12.52 -3.98 10.49
CA LEU A 198 11.47 -4.77 11.11
C LEU A 198 10.40 -5.10 10.06
N GLY A 199 10.26 -6.39 9.73
CA GLY A 199 9.17 -6.93 8.91
C GLY A 199 7.83 -6.97 9.63
N LYS A 200 7.48 -5.90 10.37
CA LYS A 200 6.22 -5.82 11.13
C LYS A 200 5.05 -5.74 10.16
N ARG A 201 4.26 -6.83 10.12
CA ARG A 201 3.08 -7.04 9.27
C ARG A 201 2.10 -8.01 9.95
N PRO A 202 1.45 -7.57 11.04
CA PRO A 202 0.69 -8.44 11.94
C PRO A 202 -0.61 -8.98 11.33
N TYR A 203 -1.11 -8.36 10.27
CA TYR A 203 -2.34 -8.76 9.58
C TYR A 203 -2.04 -9.24 8.17
N ARG A 204 -2.69 -10.32 7.75
CA ARG A 204 -2.56 -10.87 6.40
C ARG A 204 -3.80 -10.56 5.59
N ILE A 205 -3.62 -9.98 4.40
CA ILE A 205 -4.71 -9.71 3.47
C ILE A 205 -4.35 -10.13 2.04
N ALA A 206 -5.29 -10.77 1.37
CA ALA A 206 -5.19 -11.08 -0.06
C ALA A 206 -6.11 -10.16 -0.87
N PHE A 207 -5.69 -9.76 -2.07
CA PHE A 207 -6.52 -8.98 -2.98
C PHE A 207 -6.83 -9.77 -4.24
N PHE A 208 -8.09 -9.70 -4.66
CA PHE A 208 -8.56 -10.33 -5.90
C PHE A 208 -9.32 -9.31 -6.74
N SER A 209 -9.13 -9.35 -8.05
CA SER A 209 -9.99 -8.62 -8.99
C SER A 209 -11.03 -9.56 -9.57
N LEU A 210 -12.30 -9.17 -9.53
CA LEU A 210 -13.36 -9.86 -10.27
C LEU A 210 -13.57 -9.20 -11.64
N PRO A 211 -14.05 -9.95 -12.65
CA PRO A 211 -14.50 -9.36 -13.91
C PRO A 211 -15.55 -8.28 -13.65
N GLY A 212 -15.36 -7.11 -14.25
CA GLY A 212 -16.31 -5.99 -14.14
C GLY A 212 -17.55 -6.22 -15.02
N PRO A 213 -18.69 -5.56 -14.71
CA PRO A 213 -19.86 -5.59 -15.57
C PRO A 213 -19.60 -4.74 -16.83
N GLY A 214 -19.33 -5.42 -17.94
CA GLY A 214 -19.16 -4.78 -19.25
C GLY A 214 -17.74 -4.29 -19.54
N PRO A 215 -17.53 -3.72 -20.73
CA PRO A 215 -16.20 -3.32 -21.17
C PRO A 215 -15.74 -2.04 -20.47
N ALA A 216 -14.56 -2.11 -19.85
CA ALA A 216 -13.90 -0.94 -19.31
C ALA A 216 -13.35 -0.03 -20.42
N TYR A 217 -13.19 1.26 -20.10
CA TYR A 217 -12.55 2.22 -21.01
C TYR A 217 -11.12 1.76 -21.38
N HIS A 218 -10.33 1.33 -20.38
CA HIS A 218 -9.06 0.61 -20.57
C HIS A 218 -9.24 -0.91 -20.41
N PRO A 219 -8.92 -1.72 -21.44
CA PRO A 219 -8.90 -3.18 -21.31
C PRO A 219 -7.98 -3.66 -20.18
N GLY A 220 -8.50 -4.47 -19.26
CA GLY A 220 -7.74 -5.00 -18.13
C GLY A 220 -7.54 -4.04 -16.95
N VAL A 221 -8.19 -2.87 -16.91
CA VAL A 221 -8.05 -1.89 -15.82
C VAL A 221 -8.28 -2.49 -14.42
N GLY A 222 -9.17 -3.46 -14.29
CA GLY A 222 -9.45 -4.14 -13.02
C GLY A 222 -8.19 -4.76 -12.39
N ALA A 223 -7.37 -5.44 -13.19
CA ALA A 223 -6.12 -6.03 -12.74
C ALA A 223 -5.07 -4.97 -12.38
N VAL A 224 -4.95 -3.93 -13.23
CA VAL A 224 -4.02 -2.80 -12.99
C VAL A 224 -4.32 -2.12 -11.66
N LEU A 225 -5.60 -1.87 -11.37
CA LEU A 225 -5.98 -1.15 -10.15
C LEU A 225 -6.06 -2.02 -8.90
N ALA A 226 -6.39 -3.31 -9.04
CA ALA A 226 -6.25 -4.25 -7.94
C ALA A 226 -4.78 -4.38 -7.52
N ARG A 227 -3.85 -4.48 -8.48
CA ARG A 227 -2.42 -4.43 -8.19
C ARG A 227 -2.01 -3.09 -7.58
N ALA A 228 -2.52 -1.96 -8.09
CA ALA A 228 -2.21 -0.65 -7.54
C ALA A 228 -2.63 -0.52 -6.07
N LEU A 229 -3.86 -0.93 -5.73
CA LEU A 229 -4.36 -0.94 -4.36
C LEU A 229 -3.59 -1.91 -3.46
N ARG A 230 -3.23 -3.07 -3.97
CA ARG A 230 -2.38 -4.05 -3.28
C ARG A 230 -1.02 -3.47 -2.95
N ASP A 231 -0.34 -2.87 -3.94
CA ASP A 231 0.95 -2.22 -3.78
C ASP A 231 0.89 -1.08 -2.77
N GLU A 232 -0.19 -0.29 -2.83
CA GLU A 232 -0.45 0.84 -1.93
C GLU A 232 -0.71 0.36 -0.49
N THR A 233 -1.38 -0.78 -0.32
CA THR A 233 -1.62 -1.40 0.99
C THR A 233 -0.34 -2.04 1.55
N ALA A 234 0.48 -2.66 0.69
CA ALA A 234 1.75 -3.29 1.06
C ALA A 234 2.80 -2.29 1.55
N ARG A 235 2.55 -0.99 1.38
CA ARG A 235 3.35 0.08 1.98
C ARG A 235 3.18 0.17 3.50
N SER A 236 2.06 -0.29 4.03
CA SER A 236 1.76 -0.20 5.45
C SER A 236 2.55 -1.23 6.25
N SER A 237 3.03 -0.84 7.44
CA SER A 237 3.52 -1.77 8.48
C SER A 237 2.41 -2.64 9.06
N ARG A 238 1.13 -2.41 8.70
CA ARG A 238 0.00 -3.16 9.25
C ARG A 238 -0.30 -4.44 8.49
N PHE A 239 -0.02 -4.49 7.19
CA PHE A 239 -0.48 -5.56 6.32
C PHE A 239 0.65 -6.32 5.61
N ALA A 240 0.65 -7.63 5.79
CA ALA A 240 1.26 -8.60 4.90
C ALA A 240 0.28 -8.87 3.77
N VAL A 241 0.62 -8.36 2.59
CA VAL A 241 -0.19 -8.54 1.38
C VAL A 241 0.36 -9.70 0.56
N SER A 242 -0.51 -10.51 -0.04
CA SER A 242 -0.11 -11.58 -0.96
C SER A 242 0.76 -11.07 -2.12
N SER A 243 1.73 -11.88 -2.56
CA SER A 243 2.71 -11.52 -3.59
C SER A 243 2.11 -11.26 -4.96
N GLU A 244 0.90 -11.75 -5.22
CA GLU A 244 0.14 -11.45 -6.44
C GLU A 244 -1.29 -11.01 -6.07
N ALA A 245 -1.75 -9.94 -6.73
CA ALA A 245 -3.19 -9.69 -6.85
C ALA A 245 -3.70 -10.68 -7.88
N ALA A 246 -4.45 -11.69 -7.43
CA ALA A 246 -4.92 -12.73 -8.33
C ALA A 246 -6.21 -12.28 -9.02
N ALA A 247 -6.28 -12.47 -10.33
CA ALA A 247 -7.56 -12.51 -11.00
C ALA A 247 -8.35 -13.70 -10.43
N ALA A 248 -9.56 -13.46 -9.95
CA ALA A 248 -10.46 -14.52 -9.50
C ALA A 248 -11.66 -14.57 -10.43
N ALA A 249 -12.04 -15.77 -10.87
CA ALA A 249 -13.23 -15.96 -11.70
C ALA A 249 -14.52 -15.75 -10.89
N SER A 250 -14.50 -16.05 -9.59
CA SER A 250 -15.65 -15.96 -8.71
C SER A 250 -15.28 -15.61 -7.27
N PHE A 251 -16.29 -15.25 -6.48
CA PHE A 251 -16.16 -15.14 -5.02
C PHE A 251 -15.63 -16.43 -4.39
N ALA A 252 -16.12 -17.59 -4.85
CA ALA A 252 -15.75 -18.88 -4.28
C ALA A 252 -14.26 -19.20 -4.48
N ASP A 253 -13.69 -18.82 -5.63
CA ASP A 253 -12.27 -19.02 -5.93
C ASP A 253 -11.39 -18.09 -5.08
N ALA A 254 -11.78 -16.81 -4.96
CA ALA A 254 -11.10 -15.86 -4.09
C ALA A 254 -11.14 -16.30 -2.62
N PHE A 255 -12.30 -16.76 -2.13
CA PHE A 255 -12.46 -17.24 -0.76
C PHE A 255 -11.61 -18.48 -0.47
N ARG A 256 -11.60 -19.46 -1.38
CA ARG A 256 -10.78 -20.67 -1.24
C ARG A 256 -9.29 -20.30 -1.17
N SER A 257 -8.81 -19.50 -2.12
CA SER A 257 -7.41 -19.05 -2.16
C SER A 257 -7.00 -18.25 -0.92
N ALA A 258 -7.86 -17.35 -0.44
CA ALA A 258 -7.64 -16.60 0.78
C ALA A 258 -7.51 -17.50 2.02
N ARG A 259 -8.38 -18.52 2.13
CA ARG A 259 -8.35 -19.48 3.23
C ARG A 259 -7.08 -20.33 3.19
N ASP A 260 -6.70 -20.83 2.01
CA ASP A 260 -5.53 -21.70 1.84
C ASP A 260 -4.21 -20.96 2.08
N SER A 261 -4.16 -19.66 1.77
CA SER A 261 -3.00 -18.80 2.07
C SER A 261 -2.86 -18.41 3.55
N GLY A 262 -3.86 -18.71 4.39
CA GLY A 262 -3.88 -18.32 5.80
C GLY A 262 -4.01 -16.81 6.02
N ALA A 263 -4.68 -16.11 5.10
CA ALA A 263 -5.01 -14.70 5.26
C ALA A 263 -5.99 -14.50 6.42
N ASP A 264 -5.98 -13.31 7.05
CA ASP A 264 -7.00 -12.92 8.02
C ASP A 264 -8.26 -12.41 7.29
N TRP A 265 -8.03 -11.63 6.23
CA TRP A 265 -9.05 -11.08 5.36
C TRP A 265 -8.71 -11.25 3.88
N PHE A 266 -9.71 -11.12 3.02
CA PHE A 266 -9.50 -10.92 1.59
C PHE A 266 -10.40 -9.82 1.04
N GLY A 267 -9.86 -9.06 0.10
CA GLY A 267 -10.52 -7.96 -0.57
C GLY A 267 -10.88 -8.33 -2.00
N LEU A 268 -12.13 -8.03 -2.39
CA LEU A 268 -12.58 -8.08 -3.78
C LEU A 268 -12.61 -6.66 -4.34
N VAL A 269 -11.76 -6.43 -5.32
CA VAL A 269 -11.64 -5.14 -6.01
C VAL A 269 -12.56 -5.16 -7.22
N ARG A 270 -13.42 -4.15 -7.31
CA ARG A 270 -14.25 -3.87 -8.50
C ARG A 270 -13.93 -2.49 -9.04
N THR A 271 -13.81 -2.42 -10.36
CA THR A 271 -13.51 -1.18 -11.07
C THR A 271 -14.62 -0.91 -12.09
N GLU A 272 -15.22 0.27 -12.00
CA GLU A 272 -16.04 0.84 -13.07
C GLU A 272 -15.30 2.07 -13.60
N GLU A 273 -15.07 2.12 -14.90
CA GLU A 273 -14.29 3.17 -15.53
C GLU A 273 -15.03 3.75 -16.74
N THR A 274 -15.08 5.07 -16.80
CA THR A 274 -15.42 5.82 -18.01
C THR A 274 -14.20 6.62 -18.46
N GLU A 275 -14.33 7.35 -19.57
CA GLU A 275 -13.28 8.27 -20.03
C GLU A 275 -12.90 9.30 -18.95
N ARG A 276 -13.85 9.76 -18.12
CA ARG A 276 -13.65 10.87 -17.16
C ARG A 276 -13.72 10.48 -15.70
N ASP A 277 -14.41 9.39 -15.38
CA ASP A 277 -14.64 8.94 -14.01
C ASP A 277 -14.11 7.54 -13.75
N ILE A 278 -13.77 7.29 -12.48
CA ILE A 278 -13.48 5.96 -11.99
C ILE A 278 -14.13 5.73 -10.64
N ARG A 279 -14.79 4.58 -10.49
CA ARG A 279 -15.26 4.05 -9.21
C ARG A 279 -14.47 2.80 -8.90
N LEU A 280 -13.62 2.90 -7.88
CA LEU A 280 -12.94 1.76 -7.29
C LEU A 280 -13.68 1.36 -6.02
N SER A 281 -14.04 0.09 -5.90
CA SER A 281 -14.67 -0.45 -4.69
C SER A 281 -13.88 -1.64 -4.16
N LEU A 282 -13.79 -1.74 -2.84
CA LEU A 282 -13.11 -2.81 -2.12
C LEU A 282 -14.09 -3.42 -1.11
N ASP A 283 -14.56 -4.63 -1.40
CA ASP A 283 -15.35 -5.42 -0.45
C ASP A 283 -14.43 -6.38 0.30
N VAL A 284 -14.30 -6.20 1.61
CA VAL A 284 -13.44 -7.00 2.49
C VAL A 284 -14.26 -8.06 3.20
N TYR A 285 -13.75 -9.28 3.24
CA TYR A 285 -14.36 -10.45 3.86
C TYR A 285 -13.39 -11.13 4.83
N VAL A 286 -13.93 -11.77 5.86
CA VAL A 286 -13.14 -12.61 6.78
C VAL A 286 -12.73 -13.89 6.06
N ALA A 287 -11.43 -14.15 5.93
CA ALA A 287 -10.93 -15.28 5.14
C ALA A 287 -11.25 -16.66 5.74
N ARG A 288 -11.55 -16.72 7.05
CA ARG A 288 -11.94 -17.97 7.72
C ARG A 288 -13.39 -18.38 7.43
N THR A 289 -14.31 -17.41 7.33
CA THR A 289 -15.77 -17.62 7.30
C THR A 289 -16.42 -17.18 6.00
N GLY A 290 -15.78 -16.32 5.21
CA GLY A 290 -16.36 -15.68 4.03
C GLY A 290 -17.39 -14.60 4.38
N SER A 291 -17.56 -14.24 5.65
CA SER A 291 -18.51 -13.22 6.08
C SER A 291 -18.03 -11.82 5.71
N PRO A 292 -18.94 -10.89 5.34
CA PRO A 292 -18.59 -9.50 5.10
C PRO A 292 -17.90 -8.87 6.31
N ALA A 293 -16.81 -8.13 6.07
CA ALA A 293 -16.06 -7.41 7.09
C ALA A 293 -16.19 -5.89 6.93
N ALA A 294 -15.99 -5.39 5.71
CA ALA A 294 -16.15 -3.97 5.40
C ALA A 294 -16.40 -3.78 3.89
N SER A 295 -16.93 -2.64 3.50
CA SER A 295 -17.01 -2.24 2.10
C SER A 295 -16.60 -0.78 1.99
N TYR A 296 -15.71 -0.49 1.05
CA TYR A 296 -15.21 0.85 0.78
C TYR A 296 -15.41 1.18 -0.69
N SER A 297 -15.71 2.44 -0.99
CA SER A 297 -15.83 2.90 -2.38
C SER A 297 -15.26 4.30 -2.54
N SER A 298 -14.65 4.54 -3.70
CA SER A 298 -14.07 5.82 -4.05
C SER A 298 -14.40 6.15 -5.50
N LEU A 299 -15.32 7.09 -5.68
CA LEU A 299 -15.60 7.73 -6.98
C LEU A 299 -14.69 8.95 -7.14
N ARG A 300 -13.97 9.03 -8.25
CA ARG A 300 -13.08 10.14 -8.60
C ARG A 300 -13.23 10.51 -10.07
N SER A 301 -13.00 11.78 -10.38
CA SER A 301 -13.14 12.35 -11.71
C SER A 301 -11.94 13.21 -12.04
N GLY A 302 -11.64 13.34 -13.32
CA GLY A 302 -10.58 14.21 -13.83
C GLY A 302 -9.17 13.68 -13.56
N ASN A 303 -8.20 14.60 -13.46
CA ASN A 303 -6.80 14.25 -13.30
C ASN A 303 -6.57 13.56 -11.95
N GLU A 304 -5.69 12.56 -11.96
CA GLU A 304 -5.29 11.81 -10.76
C GLU A 304 -6.41 11.02 -10.10
N ARG A 305 -7.49 10.78 -10.84
CA ARG A 305 -8.63 9.99 -10.38
C ARG A 305 -8.19 8.60 -9.89
N VAL A 306 -7.20 7.99 -10.54
CA VAL A 306 -6.70 6.66 -10.19
C VAL A 306 -5.90 6.72 -8.89
N SER A 307 -4.85 7.54 -8.84
CA SER A 307 -3.98 7.64 -7.66
C SER A 307 -4.79 8.06 -6.43
N ARG A 308 -5.71 9.03 -6.57
CA ARG A 308 -6.58 9.48 -5.47
C ARG A 308 -7.59 8.42 -5.02
N ALA A 309 -8.10 7.59 -5.93
CA ALA A 309 -9.02 6.52 -5.56
C ALA A 309 -8.27 5.41 -4.80
N VAL A 310 -7.10 5.02 -5.31
CA VAL A 310 -6.24 3.99 -4.71
C VAL A 310 -5.76 4.40 -3.32
N SER A 311 -5.15 5.59 -3.17
CA SER A 311 -4.64 6.05 -1.87
C SER A 311 -5.77 6.25 -0.85
N HIS A 312 -6.96 6.70 -1.27
CA HIS A 312 -8.12 6.81 -0.38
C HIS A 312 -8.57 5.45 0.16
N LEU A 313 -8.74 4.45 -0.71
CA LEU A 313 -9.13 3.10 -0.26
C LEU A 313 -8.05 2.43 0.60
N ALA A 314 -6.78 2.58 0.24
CA ALA A 314 -5.67 2.05 1.02
C ALA A 314 -5.62 2.67 2.42
N GLY A 315 -5.81 3.99 2.55
CA GLY A 315 -5.85 4.67 3.86
C GLY A 315 -7.05 4.26 4.72
N LEU A 316 -8.23 4.06 4.12
CA LEU A 316 -9.40 3.52 4.82
C LEU A 316 -9.14 2.10 5.34
N LEU A 317 -8.51 1.26 4.54
CA LEU A 317 -8.14 -0.10 4.94
C LEU A 317 -7.05 -0.11 6.02
N GLU A 318 -6.03 0.73 5.89
CA GLU A 318 -4.91 0.87 6.84
C GLU A 318 -5.36 1.29 8.25
N SER A 319 -6.34 2.18 8.32
CA SER A 319 -6.89 2.68 9.59
C SER A 319 -7.89 1.72 10.24
N ALA A 320 -8.41 0.73 9.51
CA ALA A 320 -9.46 -0.16 9.99
C ALA A 320 -9.06 -1.13 11.11
N PRO A 321 -7.94 -1.89 11.01
CA PRO A 321 -7.61 -2.86 12.04
C PRO A 321 -7.07 -2.20 13.31
N PRO A 322 -7.31 -2.82 14.49
CA PRO A 322 -6.75 -2.34 15.74
C PRO A 322 -5.23 -2.45 15.74
N LEU A 323 -4.60 -1.61 16.57
CA LEU A 323 -3.14 -1.62 16.71
C LEU A 323 -2.65 -2.96 17.27
N ARG A 324 -1.70 -3.59 16.57
CA ARG A 324 -1.08 -4.85 16.97
C ARG A 324 0.40 -4.84 16.64
N GLY A 325 1.21 -5.26 17.61
CA GLY A 325 2.64 -5.44 17.50
C GLY A 325 3.10 -6.65 18.30
N THR A 326 4.37 -6.63 18.68
CA THR A 326 5.13 -7.75 19.22
C THR A 326 6.13 -7.27 20.25
N LEU A 327 6.29 -8.03 21.32
CA LEU A 327 7.35 -7.86 22.31
C LEU A 327 8.69 -8.37 21.75
N LEU A 328 9.61 -7.47 21.40
CA LEU A 328 10.86 -7.81 20.68
C LEU A 328 12.00 -8.22 21.61
N ARG A 329 12.28 -7.40 22.63
CA ARG A 329 13.42 -7.58 23.55
C ARG A 329 13.01 -7.20 24.96
N ARG A 330 13.77 -7.69 25.94
CA ARG A 330 13.53 -7.46 27.36
C ARG A 330 14.84 -7.42 28.14
N ASN A 331 14.95 -6.47 29.05
CA ASN A 331 16.02 -6.36 30.05
C ASN A 331 15.40 -6.01 31.41
N GLY A 332 15.25 -7.00 32.29
CA GLY A 332 14.48 -6.85 33.52
C GLY A 332 13.02 -6.55 33.23
N ASP A 333 12.51 -5.43 33.75
CA ASP A 333 11.14 -4.96 33.47
C ASP A 333 11.09 -3.95 32.31
N THR A 334 12.24 -3.52 31.77
CA THR A 334 12.29 -2.69 30.57
C THR A 334 12.16 -3.56 29.33
N VAL A 335 11.27 -3.17 28.42
CA VAL A 335 10.95 -3.93 27.21
C VAL A 335 10.98 -3.07 25.96
N LEU A 336 11.21 -3.73 24.82
CA LEU A 336 11.15 -3.14 23.48
C LEU A 336 10.00 -3.75 22.69
N VAL A 337 9.17 -2.92 22.07
CA VAL A 337 8.06 -3.34 21.21
C VAL A 337 8.22 -2.77 19.81
N ASP A 338 7.72 -3.48 18.79
CA ASP A 338 7.75 -3.09 17.36
C ASP A 338 6.67 -2.05 16.97
N LEU A 339 6.22 -1.26 17.94
CA LEU A 339 5.24 -0.19 17.75
C LEU A 339 5.90 1.14 18.07
N GLY A 340 5.93 2.07 17.12
CA GLY A 340 6.56 3.38 17.26
C GLY A 340 5.61 4.56 17.01
N ARG A 341 6.19 5.75 16.83
CA ARG A 341 5.44 6.97 16.48
C ARG A 341 4.68 6.81 15.16
N ASN A 342 5.19 6.02 14.22
CA ASN A 342 4.54 5.77 12.93
C ASN A 342 3.27 4.93 13.10
N ASP A 343 3.19 4.13 14.18
CA ASP A 343 2.01 3.34 14.52
C ASP A 343 1.04 4.09 15.45
N GLY A 344 1.33 5.36 15.77
CA GLY A 344 0.55 6.21 16.67
C GLY A 344 0.78 5.93 18.16
N VAL A 345 1.95 5.39 18.53
CA VAL A 345 2.34 5.19 19.94
C VAL A 345 3.11 6.41 20.46
N ALA A 346 2.78 6.84 21.68
CA ALA A 346 3.44 7.93 22.39
C ALA A 346 3.86 7.51 23.81
N ALA A 347 4.79 8.25 24.42
CA ALA A 347 5.12 8.07 25.83
C ALA A 347 3.87 8.26 26.71
N GLY A 348 3.70 7.38 27.71
CA GLY A 348 2.52 7.29 28.56
C GLY A 348 1.41 6.37 28.04
N ASP A 349 1.48 5.94 26.77
CA ASP A 349 0.53 4.95 26.25
C ASP A 349 0.66 3.61 27.01
N ARG A 350 -0.48 2.94 27.18
CA ARG A 350 -0.58 1.64 27.83
C ARG A 350 -0.98 0.57 26.85
N LEU A 351 -0.16 -0.47 26.76
CA LEU A 351 -0.35 -1.59 25.86
C LEU A 351 -0.54 -2.88 26.67
N LEU A 352 -1.38 -3.78 26.21
CA LEU A 352 -1.54 -5.11 26.79
C LEU A 352 -0.61 -6.09 26.08
N VAL A 353 0.01 -6.98 26.86
CA VAL A 353 0.75 -8.13 26.35
C VAL A 353 -0.19 -9.33 26.36
N VAL A 354 -0.38 -9.93 25.19
CA VAL A 354 -1.23 -11.09 24.96
C VAL A 354 -0.35 -12.24 24.48
N ARG A 355 -0.51 -13.41 25.10
CA ARG A 355 0.24 -14.62 24.76
C ARG A 355 0.25 -14.86 23.25
N ARG A 356 1.40 -15.25 22.69
CA ARG A 356 1.53 -15.61 21.28
C ARG A 356 0.46 -16.63 20.87
N GLY A 357 -0.25 -16.33 19.78
CA GLY A 357 -1.36 -17.16 19.27
C GLY A 357 -2.70 -16.98 20.00
N GLY A 358 -2.75 -16.16 21.05
CA GLY A 358 -3.99 -15.82 21.77
C GLY A 358 -4.86 -14.76 21.08
N ILE A 359 -4.38 -14.18 19.97
CA ILE A 359 -5.13 -13.23 19.15
C ILE A 359 -5.63 -13.91 17.88
N SER A 360 -6.93 -13.81 17.63
CA SER A 360 -7.57 -14.27 16.40
C SER A 360 -8.34 -13.14 15.71
N PRO A 361 -8.53 -13.17 14.38
CA PRO A 361 -9.43 -12.25 13.69
C PRO A 361 -10.85 -12.37 14.23
N SER A 362 -11.52 -11.23 14.37
CA SER A 362 -12.94 -11.17 14.74
C SER A 362 -13.79 -11.96 13.73
N PRO A 363 -14.83 -12.69 14.17
CA PRO A 363 -15.76 -13.36 13.26
C PRO A 363 -16.54 -12.40 12.34
N GLN A 364 -16.69 -11.14 12.74
CA GLN A 364 -17.30 -10.07 11.94
C GLN A 364 -16.43 -8.81 11.99
N GLY A 365 -16.43 -8.05 10.88
CA GLY A 365 -15.67 -6.81 10.79
C GLY A 365 -14.16 -6.99 10.64
N ILE A 366 -13.45 -5.86 10.64
CA ILE A 366 -11.98 -5.81 10.67
C ILE A 366 -11.57 -5.57 12.13
N GLY A 367 -11.47 -6.65 12.90
CA GLY A 367 -11.13 -6.59 14.32
C GLY A 367 -10.33 -7.80 14.79
N ILE A 368 -9.91 -7.75 16.04
CA ILE A 368 -9.25 -8.87 16.72
C ILE A 368 -10.01 -9.27 17.98
N ALA A 369 -9.88 -10.52 18.36
CA ALA A 369 -10.41 -11.07 19.60
C ALA A 369 -9.31 -11.83 20.35
N TYR A 370 -9.29 -11.68 21.67
CA TYR A 370 -8.44 -12.40 22.61
C TYR A 370 -9.19 -12.58 23.93
N ARG A 371 -8.80 -13.59 24.73
CA ARG A 371 -9.40 -13.82 26.05
C ARG A 371 -8.61 -13.07 27.11
N GLU A 372 -9.29 -12.63 28.16
CA GLU A 372 -8.64 -11.95 29.30
C GLU A 372 -7.59 -12.83 29.98
N ALA A 373 -7.82 -14.15 30.03
CA ALA A 373 -6.86 -15.13 30.54
C ALA A 373 -5.57 -15.27 29.71
N ASP A 374 -5.57 -14.80 28.46
CA ASP A 374 -4.39 -14.80 27.59
C ASP A 374 -3.55 -13.51 27.75
N VAL A 375 -4.03 -12.54 28.54
CA VAL A 375 -3.28 -11.32 28.88
C VAL A 375 -2.23 -11.64 29.95
N THR A 376 -0.96 -11.37 29.65
CA THR A 376 0.18 -11.71 30.51
C THR A 376 0.80 -10.50 31.22
N GLY A 377 0.49 -9.28 30.76
CA GLY A 377 0.97 -8.04 31.37
C GLY A 377 0.50 -6.77 30.68
N GLU A 378 0.93 -5.63 31.23
CA GLU A 378 0.69 -4.28 30.71
C GLU A 378 2.04 -3.57 30.55
N ILE A 379 2.26 -2.90 29.42
CA ILE A 379 3.45 -2.10 29.15
C ILE A 379 3.04 -0.63 29.20
N GLU A 380 3.74 0.16 30.01
CA GLU A 380 3.66 1.61 29.99
C GLU A 380 4.84 2.16 29.17
N ILE A 381 4.55 2.83 28.06
CA ILE A 381 5.57 3.34 27.14
C ILE A 381 6.31 4.52 27.76
N THR A 382 7.64 4.47 27.78
CA THR A 382 8.49 5.51 28.34
C THR A 382 9.16 6.35 27.27
N ARG A 383 9.61 5.73 26.18
CA ARG A 383 10.28 6.39 25.06
C ARG A 383 9.81 5.77 23.75
N THR A 384 9.74 6.60 22.71
CA THR A 384 9.29 6.18 21.37
C THR A 384 10.31 6.60 20.33
N ASP A 385 10.46 5.76 19.32
CA ASP A 385 11.20 6.04 18.10
C ASP A 385 10.24 5.98 16.90
N GLU A 386 10.73 5.98 15.66
CA GLU A 386 9.86 5.91 14.48
C GLU A 386 9.06 4.61 14.42
N GLU A 387 9.72 3.47 14.57
CA GLU A 387 9.14 2.14 14.35
C GLU A 387 9.12 1.26 15.61
N VAL A 388 9.75 1.69 16.71
CA VAL A 388 9.81 0.94 17.98
C VAL A 388 9.55 1.85 19.18
N SER A 389 9.20 1.24 20.32
CA SER A 389 9.08 1.93 21.60
C SER A 389 9.66 1.11 22.73
N GLU A 390 10.21 1.81 23.71
CA GLU A 390 10.64 1.27 25.00
C GLU A 390 9.56 1.53 26.04
N GLY A 391 9.35 0.57 26.92
CA GLY A 391 8.41 0.72 28.03
C GLY A 391 8.75 -0.14 29.23
N ILE A 392 7.97 0.03 30.30
CA ILE A 392 8.07 -0.75 31.53
C ILE A 392 6.94 -1.77 31.55
N LEU A 393 7.30 -3.05 31.61
CA LEU A 393 6.38 -4.17 31.70
C LEU A 393 5.96 -4.41 33.15
N ARG A 394 4.65 -4.34 33.40
CA ARG A 394 3.99 -4.76 34.64
C ARG A 394 3.31 -6.09 34.41
N ARG A 395 3.61 -7.08 35.25
CA ARG A 395 3.12 -8.46 35.10
C ARG A 395 1.66 -8.55 35.52
N ALA A 396 0.89 -9.40 34.85
CA ALA A 396 -0.45 -9.75 35.29
C ALA A 396 -0.37 -10.94 36.28
N GLY A 397 -0.67 -10.68 37.55
CA GLY A 397 -0.65 -11.70 38.61
C GLY A 397 0.75 -11.99 39.18
N TYR A 398 0.89 -13.12 39.87
CA TYR A 398 2.07 -13.45 40.67
C TYR A 398 3.24 -14.04 39.87
N LEU A 399 2.94 -14.74 38.75
CA LEU A 399 3.94 -15.40 37.91
C LEU A 399 4.21 -14.59 36.65
N ASP A 400 5.47 -14.48 36.26
CA ASP A 400 5.87 -13.88 35.00
C ASP A 400 5.57 -14.82 33.83
N ARG A 401 4.63 -14.42 32.96
CA ARG A 401 4.17 -15.21 31.81
C ARG A 401 4.45 -14.53 30.47
N SER A 402 5.04 -13.32 30.49
CA SER A 402 5.29 -12.53 29.28
C SER A 402 6.60 -12.96 28.63
N ASN A 403 6.50 -13.42 27.38
CA ASN A 403 7.61 -13.96 26.60
C ASN A 403 7.88 -13.10 25.37
N LEU A 404 9.13 -13.12 24.90
CA LEU A 404 9.47 -12.51 23.62
C LEU A 404 8.60 -13.11 22.51
N GLY A 405 8.13 -12.25 21.61
CA GLY A 405 7.19 -12.59 20.54
C GLY A 405 5.74 -12.80 20.99
N ASP A 406 5.39 -12.47 22.23
CA ASP A 406 3.99 -12.23 22.60
C ASP A 406 3.46 -11.00 21.86
N SER A 407 2.16 -11.00 21.58
CA SER A 407 1.51 -9.91 20.86
C SER A 407 1.27 -8.73 21.79
N VAL A 408 1.38 -7.52 21.26
CA VAL A 408 1.15 -6.27 21.98
C VAL A 408 0.00 -5.53 21.31
N VAL A 409 -1.00 -5.12 22.09
CA VAL A 409 -2.18 -4.40 21.56
C VAL A 409 -2.48 -3.18 22.42
N ARG A 410 -3.15 -2.17 21.84
CA ARG A 410 -3.60 -1.03 22.64
C ARG A 410 -4.64 -1.51 23.66
N LYS A 411 -4.50 -1.09 24.92
CA LYS A 411 -5.49 -1.37 25.95
C LYS A 411 -6.82 -0.71 25.54
N PRO A 412 -7.95 -1.45 25.48
CA PRO A 412 -9.24 -0.84 25.18
C PRO A 412 -9.57 0.26 26.19
N ASP A 413 -10.14 1.36 25.71
CA ASP A 413 -10.71 2.35 26.61
C ASP A 413 -11.79 1.69 27.47
N PRO A 414 -11.91 2.03 28.77
CA PRO A 414 -13.00 1.53 29.59
C PRO A 414 -14.33 1.86 28.91
N PRO A 415 -15.32 0.96 28.92
CA PRO A 415 -16.62 1.29 28.36
C PRO A 415 -17.14 2.54 29.04
N GLU A 416 -17.54 3.56 28.25
CA GLU A 416 -18.24 4.71 28.78
C GLU A 416 -19.39 4.21 29.67
N PRO A 417 -19.57 4.76 30.88
CA PRO A 417 -20.63 4.30 31.77
C PRO A 417 -21.94 4.42 31.02
N LYS A 418 -22.59 3.27 30.78
CA LYS A 418 -23.92 3.19 30.17
C LYS A 418 -24.82 4.13 30.96
N SER A 419 -25.18 5.27 30.39
CA SER A 419 -26.21 6.12 30.98
C SER A 419 -27.47 5.26 31.06
N GLY A 420 -28.02 5.18 32.27
CA GLY A 420 -29.12 4.28 32.59
C GLY A 420 -30.29 4.49 31.63
N ALA A 421 -30.82 3.39 31.12
CA ALA A 421 -32.06 3.37 30.39
C ALA A 421 -33.20 3.92 31.27
N ALA A 422 -33.83 5.01 30.82
CA ALA A 422 -35.19 5.40 31.19
C ALA A 422 -36.06 5.32 29.93
N PRO A 423 -37.35 4.96 30.04
CA PRO A 423 -38.13 4.41 28.93
C PRO A 423 -38.53 5.45 27.88
N ALA A 424 -38.78 4.93 26.68
CA ALA A 424 -39.08 5.65 25.45
C ALA A 424 -40.24 6.66 25.59
N ALA A 425 -39.97 7.89 25.16
CA ALA A 425 -40.97 8.85 24.71
C ALA A 425 -40.58 9.30 23.30
N GLY A 426 -41.52 9.20 22.36
CA GLY A 426 -41.30 9.51 20.95
C GLY A 426 -40.90 10.96 20.72
N GLY A 427 -39.87 11.15 19.92
CA GLY A 427 -39.39 12.43 19.45
C GLY A 427 -38.43 12.26 18.27
N THR A 428 -38.76 12.91 17.17
CA THR A 428 -38.03 13.00 15.89
C THR A 428 -36.52 13.26 16.09
N PRO A 429 -35.61 12.67 15.28
CA PRO A 429 -34.17 12.86 15.50
C PRO A 429 -33.73 14.30 15.19
N PRO A 430 -32.89 14.93 16.04
CA PRO A 430 -32.30 16.24 15.74
C PRO A 430 -31.13 16.10 14.75
N PRO A 431 -30.84 17.13 13.94
CA PRO A 431 -29.73 17.11 13.00
C PRO A 431 -28.41 17.43 13.70
N GLY A 432 -27.34 16.73 13.28
CA GLY A 432 -25.95 17.15 13.50
C GLY A 432 -25.28 16.58 14.74
N ALA A 433 -24.75 15.37 14.64
CA ALA A 433 -23.61 14.98 15.48
C ALA A 433 -22.40 15.81 15.02
N PRO A 434 -21.67 16.48 15.93
CA PRO A 434 -20.43 17.15 15.56
C PRO A 434 -19.41 16.12 15.06
N PRO A 435 -18.62 16.43 14.03
CA PRO A 435 -17.60 15.52 13.54
C PRO A 435 -16.64 15.16 14.69
N PRO A 436 -16.14 13.91 14.76
CA PRO A 436 -15.12 13.56 15.73
C PRO A 436 -13.95 14.54 15.57
N LYS A 437 -13.50 15.10 16.70
CA LYS A 437 -12.36 16.02 16.76
C LYS A 437 -11.22 15.39 15.96
N ALA A 438 -10.77 16.11 14.93
CA ALA A 438 -9.68 15.69 14.07
C ALA A 438 -8.43 15.42 14.92
N GLY A 439 -8.20 14.15 15.24
CA GLY A 439 -6.90 13.68 15.66
C GLY A 439 -5.91 14.00 14.54
N ILE A 440 -4.74 14.49 14.92
CA ILE A 440 -3.61 14.65 14.02
C ILE A 440 -3.44 13.30 13.27
N PRO A 441 -3.45 13.28 11.92
CA PRO A 441 -3.39 12.03 11.19
C PRO A 441 -2.14 11.24 11.60
N ALA A 442 -2.32 9.95 11.89
CA ALA A 442 -1.22 9.01 12.12
C ALA A 442 -0.21 9.18 10.98
N GLY A 443 1.04 9.50 11.32
CA GLY A 443 2.06 9.78 10.32
C GLY A 443 2.24 8.57 9.41
N GLU A 444 2.01 8.74 8.11
CA GLU A 444 2.10 7.66 7.12
C GLU A 444 3.38 6.82 7.30
N PRO A 445 3.29 5.48 7.20
CA PRO A 445 4.46 4.63 7.33
C PRO A 445 5.51 4.95 6.26
N VAL A 446 6.78 4.93 6.69
CA VAL A 446 7.92 4.94 5.78
C VAL A 446 7.96 3.59 5.09
N TRP A 447 8.20 3.60 3.78
CA TRP A 447 8.04 2.44 2.92
C TRP A 447 9.00 1.30 3.34
N PRO A 448 8.54 0.27 4.10
CA PRO A 448 9.47 -0.72 4.68
C PRO A 448 10.05 -1.65 3.60
N GLY A 449 9.38 -1.70 2.44
CA GLY A 449 9.69 -2.63 1.35
C GLY A 449 10.73 -2.14 0.35
N LEU A 450 11.02 -0.83 0.25
CA LEU A 450 12.00 -0.35 -0.74
C LEU A 450 13.37 -0.99 -0.48
N PHE A 451 13.77 -1.08 0.78
CA PHE A 451 15.06 -1.65 1.16
C PHE A 451 15.08 -3.17 1.18
N GLU A 452 13.96 -3.83 1.54
CA GLU A 452 13.85 -5.29 1.47
C GLU A 452 13.83 -5.81 0.02
N GLU A 453 13.06 -5.19 -0.89
CA GLU A 453 13.00 -5.59 -2.30
C GLU A 453 14.37 -5.45 -2.97
N ILE A 454 15.11 -4.37 -2.67
CA ILE A 454 16.47 -4.16 -3.20
C ILE A 454 17.49 -5.14 -2.60
N ARG A 455 17.42 -5.41 -1.28
CA ARG A 455 18.38 -6.31 -0.63
C ARG A 455 18.18 -7.77 -1.01
N ARG A 456 16.96 -8.19 -1.35
CA ARG A 456 16.67 -9.55 -1.87
C ARG A 456 17.25 -9.80 -3.28
N LEU A 457 17.70 -8.75 -3.96
CA LEU A 457 18.28 -8.81 -5.31
C LEU A 457 19.81 -8.79 -5.32
N ARG A 458 20.46 -8.60 -4.17
CA ARG A 458 21.87 -8.92 -3.93
C ARG A 458 21.97 -10.32 -3.35
#